data_AF-A0A6I7PXG7-F1
#
_entry.id   AF-A0A6I7PXG7-F1
#
_cell.length_a   1.000
_cell.length_b   1.000
_cell.length_c   1.000
_cell.angle_alpha   90.00
_cell.angle_beta   90.00
_cell.angle_gamma   90.00
#
_symmetry.space_group_name_H-M   'P 1'
#
loop_
_entity.id
_entity.type
_entity.pdbx_description
1 polymer ?
#
loop_
_entity_poly.entity_id
_entity_poly.type
_entity_poly.pdbx_seq_one_letter_code
_entity_poly.pdbx_strand_id
1 'polypeptide(L)'
;PAAAAQLVEWNGALRWLRGDAPAGALRAWARAAGGHATLFRAGAAGIPADGISTPPDPVVLGLHRRLKQAFDPDRLFNPGRLFPDL
;
A
#
# COMPACT_ATOMS: atom_id res chain seq x y z
N PRO A 1 1.10 18.23 -2.57
CA PRO A 1 1.93 17.95 -3.76
C PRO A 1 1.48 18.80 -4.96
N ALA A 2 2.43 19.47 -5.64
CA ALA A 2 2.17 20.11 -6.94
C ALA A 2 1.52 19.09 -7.88
N ALA A 3 0.60 19.54 -8.74
CA ALA A 3 -0.35 18.72 -9.48
C ALA A 3 0.33 17.66 -10.38
N ALA A 4 0.70 16.53 -9.80
CA ALA A 4 0.84 15.27 -10.51
C ALA A 4 -0.43 15.07 -11.35
N ALA A 5 -0.29 14.55 -12.57
CA ALA A 5 -1.44 14.18 -13.38
C ALA A 5 -2.31 13.21 -12.57
N GLN A 6 -3.47 13.71 -12.13
CA GLN A 6 -4.39 13.01 -11.25
C GLN A 6 -5.64 12.62 -12.04
N LEU A 7 -6.06 11.37 -11.91
CA LEU A 7 -7.40 10.93 -12.28
C LEU A 7 -8.22 10.75 -11.01
N VAL A 8 -9.45 11.24 -11.01
CA VAL A 8 -10.39 11.09 -9.90
C VAL A 8 -11.52 10.18 -10.35
N GLU A 9 -11.78 9.14 -9.57
CA GLU A 9 -12.86 8.19 -9.81
C GLU A 9 -13.79 8.12 -8.59
N TRP A 10 -14.92 7.40 -8.73
CA TRP A 10 -15.87 7.10 -7.65
C TRP A 10 -16.33 8.36 -6.89
N ASN A 11 -16.71 9.42 -7.62
CA ASN A 11 -17.14 10.70 -7.06
C ASN A 11 -16.15 11.29 -6.02
N GLY A 12 -14.84 11.06 -6.19
CA GLY A 12 -13.81 11.57 -5.30
C GLY A 12 -13.28 10.57 -4.27
N ALA A 13 -13.84 9.37 -4.19
CA ALA A 13 -13.39 8.33 -3.27
C ALA A 13 -12.07 7.66 -3.69
N LEU A 14 -11.70 7.74 -4.98
CA LEU A 14 -10.42 7.22 -5.47
C LEU A 14 -9.67 8.28 -6.26
N ARG A 15 -8.37 8.40 -5.98
CA ARG A 15 -7.44 9.31 -6.66
C ARG A 15 -6.25 8.52 -7.16
N TRP A 16 -6.06 8.51 -8.46
CA TRP A 16 -4.87 7.97 -9.10
C TRP A 16 -3.85 9.09 -9.27
N LEU A 17 -2.63 8.85 -8.81
CA LEU A 17 -1.54 9.81 -8.90
C LEU A 17 -0.42 9.18 -9.73
N ARG A 18 0.05 9.88 -10.76
CA ARG A 18 1.25 9.51 -11.52
C ARG A 18 2.38 10.48 -11.20
N GLY A 19 3.51 9.97 -10.75
CA GLY A 19 4.74 10.75 -10.56
C GLY A 19 5.71 10.06 -9.62
N ASP A 20 6.77 10.78 -9.27
CA ASP A 20 7.92 10.24 -8.52
C ASP A 20 7.94 10.72 -7.06
N ALA A 21 6.78 11.12 -6.52
CA ALA A 21 6.67 11.49 -5.12
C ALA A 21 7.04 10.30 -4.22
N PRO A 22 7.85 10.49 -3.16
CA PRO A 22 8.23 9.39 -2.29
C PRO A 22 7.01 8.68 -1.69
N ALA A 23 7.01 7.34 -1.69
CA ALA A 23 5.89 6.53 -1.20
C ALA A 23 5.49 6.92 0.24
N GLY A 24 6.47 7.14 1.12
CA GLY A 24 6.23 7.59 2.50
C GLY A 24 5.47 8.91 2.59
N ALA A 25 5.76 9.87 1.71
CA ALA A 25 5.08 11.16 1.68
C ALA A 25 3.61 11.02 1.22
N LEU A 26 3.37 10.20 0.19
CA LEU A 26 2.00 9.91 -0.30
C LEU A 26 1.17 9.17 0.75
N ARG A 27 1.76 8.20 1.45
CA ARG A 27 1.11 7.44 2.53
C ARG A 27 0.79 8.32 3.73
N ALA A 28 1.72 9.19 4.14
CA ALA A 28 1.48 10.16 5.22
C ALA A 28 0.33 11.12 4.86
N TRP A 29 0.32 11.62 3.63
CA TRP A 29 -0.76 12.48 3.14
C TRP A 29 -2.11 11.76 3.12
N ALA A 30 -2.17 10.54 2.58
CA ALA A 30 -3.41 9.76 2.56
C ALA A 30 -3.91 9.46 3.97
N ARG A 31 -3.00 9.09 4.89
CA ARG A 31 -3.34 8.81 6.30
C ARG A 31 -3.91 10.04 7.01
N ALA A 32 -3.34 11.22 6.77
CA ALA A 32 -3.86 12.47 7.31
C ALA A 32 -5.29 12.79 6.82
N ALA A 33 -5.65 12.30 5.64
CA ALA A 33 -6.99 12.39 5.07
C ALA A 33 -7.90 11.19 5.43
N GLY A 34 -7.46 10.26 6.30
CA GLY A 34 -8.22 9.07 6.68
C GLY A 34 -8.21 7.94 5.64
N GLY A 35 -7.28 7.97 4.69
CA GLY A 35 -7.15 6.99 3.61
C GLY A 35 -5.79 6.30 3.55
N HIS A 36 -5.55 5.60 2.44
CA HIS A 36 -4.33 4.83 2.19
C HIS A 36 -3.81 5.13 0.78
N ALA A 37 -2.49 5.05 0.60
CA ALA A 37 -1.84 5.11 -0.71
C ALA A 37 -1.21 3.75 -1.04
N THR A 38 -1.59 3.19 -2.18
CA THR A 38 -1.11 1.89 -2.66
C THR A 38 -0.49 2.07 -4.04
N LEU A 39 0.72 1.51 -4.22
CA LEU A 39 1.38 1.49 -5.51
C LEU A 39 0.62 0.56 -6.47
N PHE A 40 0.06 1.13 -7.53
CA PHE A 40 -0.61 0.36 -8.58
C PHE A 40 0.36 -0.16 -9.63
N ARG A 41 1.32 0.67 -10.05
CA ARG A 41 2.33 0.34 -11.06
C ARG A 41 3.66 1.00 -10.70
N ALA A 42 4.71 0.19 -10.59
CA ALA A 42 6.06 0.69 -10.38
C ALA A 42 6.56 1.46 -11.61
N GLY A 43 7.20 2.60 -11.37
CA GLY A 43 7.99 3.32 -12.37
C GLY A 43 9.45 2.88 -12.35
N ALA A 44 10.34 3.70 -12.90
CA ALA A 44 11.79 3.42 -12.92
C ALA A 44 12.40 3.25 -11.51
N ALA A 45 11.82 3.91 -10.50
CA ALA A 45 12.23 3.79 -9.10
C ALA A 45 11.91 2.42 -8.47
N GLY A 46 11.18 1.53 -9.17
CA GLY A 46 10.85 0.19 -8.69
C GLY A 46 9.81 0.17 -7.56
N ILE A 47 9.78 -0.95 -6.84
CA ILE A 47 8.89 -1.16 -5.68
C ILE A 47 9.60 -0.63 -4.42
N PRO A 48 8.94 0.18 -3.57
CA PRO A 48 9.48 0.59 -2.28
C PRO A 48 9.88 -0.60 -1.40
N ALA A 49 10.95 -0.43 -0.62
CA ALA A 49 11.45 -1.50 0.26
C ALA A 49 10.42 -1.95 1.32
N ASP A 50 9.52 -1.05 1.72
CA ASP A 50 8.42 -1.32 2.66
C ASP A 50 7.14 -1.82 1.96
N GLY A 51 7.23 -2.21 0.69
CA GLY A 51 6.17 -2.86 -0.08
C GLY A 51 5.28 -1.90 -0.88
N ILE A 52 4.24 -2.45 -1.49
CA ILE A 52 3.31 -1.70 -2.36
C ILE A 52 2.19 -1.00 -1.58
N SER A 53 1.77 -1.55 -0.45
CA SER A 53 0.62 -1.08 0.33
C SER A 53 1.03 -0.05 1.39
N THR A 54 0.06 0.72 1.90
CA THR A 54 0.28 1.46 3.16
C THR A 54 0.40 0.44 4.29
N PRO A 55 1.45 0.48 5.12
CA PRO A 55 1.57 -0.40 6.28
C PRO A 55 0.36 -0.21 7.22
N PRO A 56 -0.34 -1.30 7.60
CA PRO A 56 -1.47 -1.22 8.50
C PRO A 56 -0.99 -0.88 9.92
N ASP A 57 -1.95 -0.55 10.78
CA ASP A 57 -1.68 -0.47 12.21
C ASP A 57 -1.05 -1.80 12.72
N PRO A 58 -0.07 -1.76 13.64
CA PRO A 58 0.59 -2.97 14.15
C PRO A 58 -0.37 -4.02 14.71
N VAL A 59 -1.50 -3.60 15.32
CA VAL A 59 -2.52 -4.53 15.83
C VAL A 59 -3.20 -5.28 14.69
N VAL A 60 -3.54 -4.55 13.63
CA VAL A 60 -4.15 -5.11 12.42
C VAL A 60 -3.17 -6.04 11.71
N LEU A 61 -1.88 -5.67 11.62
CA LEU A 61 -0.84 -6.56 11.08
C LEU A 61 -0.73 -7.86 11.88
N GLY A 62 -0.78 -7.77 13.21
CA GLY A 62 -0.79 -8.93 14.09
C GLY A 62 -1.99 -9.85 13.87
N LEU A 63 -3.15 -9.30 13.48
CA LEU A 63 -4.31 -10.08 13.08
C LEU A 63 -4.08 -10.76 11.71
N HIS A 64 -3.55 -10.04 10.72
CA HIS A 64 -3.23 -10.61 9.41
C HIS A 64 -2.27 -11.79 9.50
N ARG A 65 -1.22 -11.69 10.34
CA ARG A 65 -0.27 -12.79 10.60
C ARG A 65 -0.96 -14.03 11.15
N ARG A 66 -1.86 -13.86 12.11
CA ARG A 66 -2.63 -14.97 12.71
C ARG A 66 -3.57 -15.62 11.71
N LEU A 67 -4.25 -14.83 10.89
CA LEU A 67 -5.10 -15.35 9.80
C LEU A 67 -4.26 -16.11 8.77
N LYS A 68 -3.14 -15.53 8.34
CA LYS A 68 -2.22 -16.18 7.39
C LYS A 68 -1.74 -17.53 7.91
N GLN A 69 -1.32 -17.61 9.18
CA GLN A 69 -0.89 -18.86 9.79
C GLN A 69 -2.00 -19.91 9.88
N ALA A 70 -3.24 -19.50 10.13
CA ALA A 70 -4.38 -20.42 10.24
C ALA A 70 -4.82 -20.98 8.89
N PHE A 71 -4.75 -20.17 7.82
CA PHE A 71 -5.23 -20.54 6.49
C PHE A 71 -4.14 -21.02 5.52
N ASP A 72 -2.87 -20.68 5.78
CA ASP A 72 -1.72 -21.07 4.96
C ASP A 72 -0.47 -21.29 5.85
N PRO A 73 -0.49 -22.35 6.67
CA PRO A 73 0.60 -22.64 7.62
C PRO A 73 1.94 -22.87 6.93
N ASP A 74 1.91 -23.39 5.70
CA ASP A 74 3.10 -23.71 4.89
C ASP A 74 3.54 -22.54 3.99
N ARG A 75 2.83 -21.41 4.03
CA ARG A 75 3.13 -20.17 3.28
C ARG A 75 3.21 -20.37 1.76
N LEU A 76 2.37 -21.23 1.20
CA LEU A 76 2.37 -21.55 -0.24
C LEU A 76 1.74 -20.43 -1.07
N PHE A 77 0.80 -19.68 -0.50
CA PHE A 77 0.03 -18.69 -1.24
C PHE A 77 0.63 -17.30 -1.13
N ASN A 78 1.02 -16.72 -2.27
CA ASN A 78 1.39 -15.30 -2.38
C ASN A 78 2.54 -14.83 -1.45
N PRO A 79 3.66 -15.57 -1.34
CA PRO A 79 4.75 -15.18 -0.46
C PRO A 79 5.28 -13.77 -0.80
N GLY A 80 5.41 -12.92 0.21
CA GLY A 80 5.93 -11.55 0.05
C GLY A 80 5.00 -10.58 -0.69
N ARG A 81 3.75 -10.96 -0.98
CA ARG A 81 2.75 -10.03 -1.52
C ARG A 81 2.06 -9.26 -0.40
N LEU A 82 1.69 -8.02 -0.70
CA LEU A 82 1.02 -7.05 0.20
C LEU A 82 1.88 -6.61 1.39
N PHE A 83 2.36 -7.55 2.19
CA PHE A 83 3.22 -7.33 3.35
C PHE A 83 4.44 -8.26 3.25
N PRO A 84 5.67 -7.73 3.15
CA PRO A 84 6.87 -8.54 2.92
C PRO A 84 7.13 -9.62 3.98
N ASP A 85 6.55 -9.44 5.16
CA ASP A 85 6.70 -10.27 6.35
C ASP A 85 5.54 -11.28 6.56
N LEU A 86 4.61 -11.41 5.60
CA LEU A 86 3.54 -12.41 5.57
C LEU A 86 3.77 -13.50 4.51
#